data_AF-A0A0B4C8T2-F1
#
_entry.id   AF-A0A0B4C8T2-F1
#
_cell.length_a   1.000
_cell.length_b   1.000
_cell.length_c   1.000
_cell.angle_alpha   90.00
_cell.angle_beta   90.00
_cell.angle_gamma   90.00
#
_symmetry.space_group_name_H-M   'P 1'
#
loop_
_entity.id
_entity.type
_entity.pdbx_description
1 polymer ?
#
loop_
_entity_poly.entity_id
_entity_poly.type
_entity_poly.pdbx_seq_one_letter_code
_entity_poly.pdbx_strand_id
1 'polypeptide(L)'
;MADHTPERSAPRRSLNRAAAGAIVAILAALVLAADQFAKYLALTTLPFQQPVQVWGDALQFYLTRNPGAAFSLLEGQTWIFTIVMTVAAVVIVVLTATRVRARVWAIVLGLLLGGILGNLSDRLFRDPGFLVGHVVDFINTPWMWLGMNPAIYNVADMFIVTMMIGVALLVLIGVRLDGSRERGSAGESTVTASAAPGEDDTTTTTRES
;
A
#
# COMPACT_ATOMS: atom_id res chain seq x y z
N MET A 1 -24.41 37.23 -12.02
CA MET A 1 -23.50 36.23 -12.64
C MET A 1 -22.28 36.16 -11.74
N ALA A 2 -22.24 35.18 -10.83
CA ALA A 2 -21.17 35.08 -9.84
C ALA A 2 -19.95 34.42 -10.46
N ASP A 3 -18.82 35.13 -10.43
CA ASP A 3 -17.51 34.66 -10.86
C ASP A 3 -16.99 33.63 -9.85
N HIS A 4 -17.08 32.35 -10.20
CA HIS A 4 -16.46 31.27 -9.44
C HIS A 4 -15.00 31.14 -9.88
N THR A 5 -14.13 31.97 -9.32
CA THR A 5 -12.69 31.76 -9.41
C THR A 5 -12.34 30.52 -8.57
N PRO A 6 -11.80 29.43 -9.14
CA PRO A 6 -11.43 28.26 -8.35
C PRO A 6 -10.26 28.64 -7.44
N GLU A 7 -10.45 28.48 -6.12
CA GLU A 7 -9.39 28.67 -5.13
C GLU A 7 -8.18 27.80 -5.50
N ARG A 8 -7.06 28.46 -5.81
CA ARG A 8 -5.75 27.81 -5.97
C ARG A 8 -5.37 27.17 -4.65
N SER A 9 -5.55 25.86 -4.55
CA SER A 9 -5.05 25.07 -3.43
C SER A 9 -3.54 25.30 -3.28
N ALA A 10 -3.12 25.78 -2.10
CA ALA A 10 -1.74 26.11 -1.82
C ALA A 10 -0.80 24.94 -2.17
N PRO A 11 0.39 25.20 -2.77
CA PRO A 11 1.32 24.14 -3.15
C PRO A 11 1.72 23.35 -1.90
N ARG A 12 1.36 22.05 -1.86
CA ARG A 12 1.76 21.14 -0.78
C ARG A 12 3.28 21.08 -0.76
N ARG A 13 3.90 21.63 0.29
CA ARG A 13 5.37 21.66 0.45
C ARG A 13 5.92 20.24 0.42
N SER A 14 6.79 19.94 -0.55
CA SER A 14 7.48 18.66 -0.65
C SER A 14 8.38 18.43 0.57
N LEU A 15 8.44 17.20 1.06
CA LEU A 15 9.37 16.83 2.13
C LEU A 15 10.79 16.81 1.61
N ASN A 16 11.77 17.09 2.47
CA ASN A 16 13.14 16.67 2.21
C ASN A 16 13.29 15.17 2.51
N ARG A 17 14.38 14.54 2.02
CA ARG A 17 14.62 13.10 2.17
C ARG A 17 14.73 12.67 3.63
N ALA A 18 15.38 13.48 4.46
CA ALA A 18 15.56 13.18 5.89
C ALA A 18 14.21 13.12 6.62
N ALA A 19 13.31 14.08 6.38
CA ALA A 19 11.98 14.07 6.98
C ALA A 19 11.13 12.91 6.48
N ALA A 20 11.17 12.58 5.18
CA ALA A 20 10.49 11.41 4.65
C ALA A 20 11.00 10.11 5.29
N GLY A 21 12.32 9.96 5.39
CA GLY A 21 12.96 8.83 6.06
C GLY A 21 12.59 8.73 7.54
N ALA A 22 12.59 9.85 8.27
CA ALA A 22 12.20 9.89 9.67
C ALA A 22 10.74 9.46 9.88
N ILE A 23 9.81 9.95 9.05
CA ILE A 23 8.40 9.55 9.11
C ILE A 23 8.26 8.05 8.87
N VAL A 24 8.91 7.53 7.82
CA VAL A 24 8.88 6.10 7.50
C VAL A 24 9.43 5.27 8.65
N ALA A 25 10.60 5.63 9.19
CA ALA A 25 11.24 4.90 10.27
C ALA A 25 10.42 4.90 11.56
N ILE A 26 9.87 6.06 11.96
CA ILE A 26 9.03 6.18 13.16
C ILE A 26 7.77 5.33 13.02
N LEU A 27 7.05 5.43 11.90
CA LEU A 27 5.83 4.68 11.69
C LEU A 27 6.09 3.17 11.58
N ALA A 28 7.18 2.77 10.91
CA ALA A 28 7.58 1.37 10.83
C ALA A 28 7.91 0.82 12.23
N ALA A 29 8.65 1.57 13.05
CA ALA A 29 8.98 1.17 14.41
C ALA A 29 7.73 1.04 15.30
N LEU A 30 6.78 1.97 15.20
CA LEU A 30 5.53 1.92 15.96
C LEU A 30 4.69 0.70 15.58
N VAL A 31 4.53 0.42 14.29
CA VAL A 31 3.78 -0.76 13.82
C VAL A 31 4.48 -2.05 14.20
N LEU A 32 5.81 -2.13 14.03
CA LEU A 32 6.60 -3.28 14.44
C LEU A 32 6.45 -3.55 15.95
N ALA A 33 6.54 -2.51 16.78
CA ALA A 33 6.36 -2.63 18.22
C ALA A 33 4.94 -3.09 18.58
N ALA A 34 3.91 -2.53 17.94
CA ALA A 34 2.53 -2.93 18.16
C ALA A 34 2.27 -4.40 17.77
N ASP A 35 2.78 -4.83 16.61
CA ASP A 35 2.66 -6.22 16.15
C ASP A 35 3.36 -7.20 17.10
N GLN A 36 4.62 -6.94 17.44
CA GLN A 36 5.38 -7.83 18.32
C GLN A 36 4.82 -7.87 19.74
N PHE A 37 4.32 -6.74 20.26
CA PHE A 37 3.62 -6.71 21.54
C PHE A 37 2.32 -7.52 21.50
N ALA A 38 1.51 -7.38 20.45
CA ALA A 38 0.28 -8.16 20.30
C ALA A 38 0.56 -9.66 20.17
N LYS A 39 1.60 -10.06 19.42
CA LYS A 39 2.04 -11.46 19.32
C LYS A 39 2.57 -12.00 20.65
N TYR A 40 3.28 -11.18 21.42
CA TYR A 40 3.73 -11.55 22.76
C TYR A 40 2.53 -11.82 23.69
N LEU A 41 1.53 -10.94 23.70
CA LEU A 41 0.30 -11.16 24.46
C LEU A 41 -0.42 -12.43 23.99
N ALA A 42 -0.58 -12.63 22.68
CA ALA A 42 -1.21 -13.81 22.14
C ALA A 42 -0.53 -15.11 22.62
N LEU A 43 0.81 -15.19 22.53
CA LEU A 43 1.58 -16.35 22.95
C LEU A 43 1.54 -16.63 24.45
N THR A 44 1.35 -15.61 25.28
CA THR A 44 1.39 -15.74 26.75
C THR A 44 0.01 -15.90 27.37
N THR A 45 -1.06 -15.54 26.66
CA THR A 45 -2.43 -15.49 27.23
C THR A 45 -3.42 -16.41 26.53
N LEU A 46 -3.22 -16.74 25.24
CA LEU A 46 -4.18 -17.54 24.49
C LEU A 46 -3.84 -19.03 24.54
N PRO A 47 -4.85 -19.91 24.66
CA PRO A 47 -4.66 -21.33 24.47
C PRO A 47 -4.27 -21.63 23.01
N PHE A 48 -3.26 -22.48 22.82
CA PHE A 48 -2.78 -22.85 21.49
C PHE A 48 -3.84 -23.64 20.74
N GLN A 49 -4.17 -23.22 19.50
CA GLN A 49 -5.14 -23.87 18.62
C GLN A 49 -6.53 -24.10 19.24
N GLN A 50 -6.96 -23.20 20.13
CA GLN A 50 -8.32 -23.20 20.67
C GLN A 50 -8.96 -21.83 20.46
N PRO A 51 -10.21 -21.77 19.97
CA PRO A 51 -10.90 -20.51 19.76
C PRO A 51 -11.30 -19.88 21.09
N VAL A 52 -10.94 -18.60 21.27
CA VAL A 52 -11.44 -17.74 22.34
C VAL A 52 -12.41 -16.74 21.71
N GLN A 53 -13.69 -16.86 22.03
CA GLN A 53 -14.73 -16.00 21.48
C GLN A 53 -14.63 -14.59 22.06
N VAL A 54 -14.43 -13.59 21.19
CA VAL A 54 -14.42 -12.18 21.59
C VAL A 54 -15.79 -11.55 21.29
N TRP A 55 -16.33 -11.84 20.11
CA TRP A 55 -17.66 -11.42 19.69
C TRP A 55 -18.32 -12.51 18.85
N GLY A 56 -18.74 -13.59 19.52
CA GLY A 56 -19.37 -14.75 18.87
C GLY A 56 -18.55 -15.27 17.68
N ASP A 57 -19.22 -15.47 16.54
CA ASP A 57 -18.58 -15.87 15.28
C ASP A 57 -18.08 -14.69 14.43
N ALA A 58 -18.30 -13.45 14.90
CA ALA A 58 -17.79 -12.25 14.24
C ALA A 58 -16.29 -12.04 14.48
N LEU A 59 -15.82 -12.29 15.72
CA LEU A 59 -14.42 -12.14 16.08
C LEU A 59 -14.02 -13.16 17.13
N GLN A 60 -12.97 -13.92 16.83
CA GLN A 60 -12.38 -14.89 17.72
C GLN A 60 -10.87 -14.67 17.76
N PHE A 61 -10.26 -14.93 18.90
CA PHE A 61 -8.82 -15.16 18.95
C PHE A 61 -8.54 -16.65 18.78
N TYR A 62 -7.57 -16.98 17.92
CA TYR A 62 -7.16 -18.36 17.65
C TYR A 62 -5.66 -18.39 17.41
N LEU A 63 -4.89 -18.78 18.43
CA LEU A 63 -3.43 -18.77 18.34
C LEU A 63 -2.93 -19.93 17.47
N THR A 64 -2.20 -19.59 16.42
CA THR A 64 -1.51 -20.55 15.55
C THR A 64 -0.13 -20.03 15.14
N ARG A 65 0.74 -20.95 14.70
CA ARG A 65 2.04 -20.65 14.10
C ARG A 65 1.97 -21.00 12.62
N ASN A 66 1.99 -19.99 11.77
CA ASN A 66 1.78 -20.13 10.33
C ASN A 66 3.13 -20.30 9.61
N PRO A 67 3.42 -21.49 9.04
CA PRO A 67 4.59 -21.69 8.19
C PRO A 67 4.46 -21.00 6.84
N GLY A 68 3.28 -20.50 6.45
CA GLY A 68 2.97 -20.03 5.09
C GLY A 68 2.19 -21.06 4.26
N ALA A 69 1.54 -22.04 4.92
CA ALA A 69 0.86 -23.16 4.29
C ALA A 69 -0.60 -22.86 3.86
N ALA A 70 -1.05 -21.60 3.90
CA ALA A 70 -2.40 -21.23 3.45
C ALA A 70 -2.70 -21.63 1.98
N PHE A 71 -1.68 -21.97 1.19
CA PHE A 71 -1.82 -22.49 -0.16
C PHE A 71 -1.45 -23.97 -0.34
N SER A 72 -0.94 -24.68 0.67
CA SER A 72 -0.35 -26.05 0.57
C SER A 72 0.69 -26.30 -0.55
N LEU A 73 0.91 -25.35 -1.47
CA LEU A 73 1.82 -25.40 -2.62
C LEU A 73 3.29 -25.16 -2.22
N LEU A 74 3.53 -24.64 -1.02
CA LEU A 74 4.86 -24.24 -0.52
C LEU A 74 5.19 -24.85 0.85
N GLU A 75 4.58 -25.97 1.21
CA GLU A 75 4.97 -26.71 2.43
C GLU A 75 6.49 -26.96 2.43
N GLY A 76 7.17 -26.55 3.51
CA GLY A 76 8.63 -26.62 3.63
C GLY A 76 9.44 -25.49 2.97
N GLN A 77 8.81 -24.58 2.21
CA GLN A 77 9.49 -23.47 1.52
C GLN A 77 9.27 -22.11 2.23
N THR A 78 9.29 -22.12 3.56
CA THR A 78 9.02 -20.93 4.39
C THR A 78 10.02 -19.78 4.12
N TRP A 79 11.24 -20.13 3.71
CA TRP A 79 12.31 -19.20 3.35
C TRP A 79 11.97 -18.28 2.16
N ILE A 80 11.07 -18.70 1.25
CA ILE A 80 10.65 -17.86 0.12
C ILE A 80 9.94 -16.61 0.62
N PHE A 81 9.04 -16.75 1.61
CA PHE A 81 8.35 -15.61 2.21
C PHE A 81 9.34 -14.64 2.85
N THR A 82 10.37 -15.17 3.52
CA THR A 82 11.45 -14.38 4.11
C THR A 82 12.19 -13.55 3.07
N ILE A 83 12.52 -14.14 1.92
CA ILE A 83 13.16 -13.41 0.81
C ILE A 83 12.23 -12.33 0.27
N VAL A 84 10.98 -12.66 -0.04
CA VAL A 84 10.01 -11.69 -0.59
C VAL A 84 9.82 -10.51 0.36
N MET A 85 9.66 -10.76 1.65
CA MET A 85 9.54 -9.71 2.68
C MET A 85 10.82 -8.88 2.79
N THR A 86 11.99 -9.51 2.74
CA THR A 86 13.28 -8.80 2.78
C THR A 86 13.43 -7.87 1.57
N VAL A 87 13.15 -8.38 0.36
CA VAL A 87 13.19 -7.59 -0.88
C VAL A 87 12.20 -6.43 -0.80
N ALA A 88 10.97 -6.67 -0.36
CA ALA A 88 9.97 -5.61 -0.20
C ALA A 88 10.43 -4.52 0.78
N ALA A 89 10.98 -4.92 1.94
CA ALA A 89 11.53 -3.98 2.93
C ALA A 89 12.67 -3.13 2.33
N VAL A 90 13.62 -3.76 1.63
CA VAL A 90 14.74 -3.06 0.97
C VAL A 90 14.22 -2.10 -0.09
N VAL A 91 13.27 -2.51 -0.93
CA VAL A 91 12.65 -1.64 -1.94
C VAL A 91 12.03 -0.42 -1.30
N ILE A 92 11.26 -0.57 -0.21
CA ILE A 92 10.65 0.56 0.49
C ILE A 92 11.72 1.53 1.03
N VAL A 93 12.78 1.00 1.65
CA VAL A 93 13.88 1.82 2.18
C VAL A 93 14.58 2.58 1.05
N VAL A 94 14.90 1.91 -0.05
CA VAL A 94 15.55 2.53 -1.22
C VAL A 94 14.66 3.58 -1.86
N LEU A 95 13.37 3.30 -2.07
CA LEU A 95 12.40 4.27 -2.60
C LEU A 95 12.29 5.49 -1.69
N THR A 96 12.24 5.28 -0.38
CA THR A 96 12.18 6.36 0.61
C THR A 96 13.42 7.24 0.55
N ALA A 97 14.61 6.64 0.52
CA ALA A 97 15.87 7.36 0.48
C ALA A 97 16.07 8.13 -0.84
N THR A 98 15.56 7.61 -1.96
CA THR A 98 15.86 8.14 -3.30
C THR A 98 14.76 9.01 -3.89
N ARG A 99 13.48 8.59 -3.77
CA ARG A 99 12.36 9.12 -4.55
C ARG A 99 11.21 9.74 -3.73
N VAL A 100 10.92 9.25 -2.52
CA VAL A 100 9.74 9.71 -1.76
C VAL A 100 9.93 11.13 -1.25
N ARG A 101 9.04 12.04 -1.67
CA ARG A 101 8.95 13.42 -1.18
C ARG A 101 7.54 13.82 -0.74
N ALA A 102 6.52 13.02 -1.05
CA ALA A 102 5.16 13.26 -0.56
C ALA A 102 4.95 12.68 0.84
N ARG A 103 4.31 13.46 1.71
CA ARG A 103 3.93 13.00 3.07
C ARG A 103 3.06 11.76 3.05
N VAL A 104 2.07 11.70 2.15
CA VAL A 104 1.16 10.56 2.04
C VAL A 104 1.89 9.27 1.69
N TRP A 105 2.87 9.34 0.78
CA TRP A 105 3.72 8.21 0.43
C TRP A 105 4.62 7.79 1.59
N ALA A 106 5.20 8.74 2.34
CA ALA A 106 6.00 8.41 3.53
C ALA A 106 5.16 7.72 4.62
N ILE A 107 3.90 8.13 4.82
CA ILE A 107 3.00 7.50 5.78
C ILE A 107 2.66 6.07 5.35
N VAL A 108 2.17 5.91 4.11
CA VAL A 108 1.75 4.60 3.59
C VAL A 108 2.92 3.61 3.59
N LEU A 109 4.09 4.03 3.10
CA LEU A 109 5.28 3.18 3.06
C LEU A 109 5.87 2.88 4.44
N GLY A 110 5.78 3.81 5.40
CA GLY A 110 6.20 3.59 6.78
C GLY A 110 5.36 2.53 7.49
N LEU A 111 4.03 2.67 7.38
CA LEU A 111 3.10 1.69 7.95
C LEU A 111 3.23 0.32 7.27
N LEU A 112 3.37 0.28 5.94
CA LEU A 112 3.60 -0.95 5.19
C LEU A 112 4.91 -1.64 5.60
N LEU A 113 6.01 -0.86 5.71
CA LEU A 113 7.30 -1.37 6.14
C LEU A 113 7.22 -1.97 7.54
N GLY A 114 6.52 -1.33 8.48
CA GLY A 114 6.33 -1.87 9.82
C GLY A 114 5.63 -3.22 9.82
N GLY A 115 4.56 -3.39 9.03
CA GLY A 115 3.88 -4.68 8.88
C GLY A 115 4.80 -5.75 8.28
N ILE A 116 5.53 -5.41 7.22
CA ILE A 116 6.52 -6.31 6.61
C ILE A 116 7.59 -6.74 7.63
N LEU A 117 8.15 -5.79 8.38
CA LEU A 117 9.17 -6.07 9.39
C LEU A 117 8.64 -6.91 10.56
N GLY A 118 7.36 -6.75 10.93
CA GLY A 118 6.71 -7.56 11.97
C GLY A 118 6.68 -9.04 11.61
N ASN A 119 6.21 -9.37 10.41
CA ASN A 119 6.21 -10.75 9.93
C ASN A 119 7.61 -11.26 9.58
N LEU A 120 8.48 -10.42 9.01
CA LEU A 120 9.87 -10.79 8.72
C LEU A 120 10.65 -11.14 10.00
N SER A 121 10.40 -10.41 11.10
CA SER A 121 11.03 -10.69 12.39
C SER A 121 10.67 -12.08 12.92
N ASP A 122 9.41 -12.49 12.80
CA ASP A 122 8.98 -13.84 13.14
C ASP A 122 9.70 -14.90 12.28
N ARG A 123 9.79 -14.67 10.97
CA ARG A 123 10.50 -15.56 10.04
C ARG A 123 11.99 -15.68 10.33
N LEU A 124 12.61 -14.61 10.82
CA LEU A 124 14.04 -14.57 11.13
C LEU A 124 14.37 -15.22 12.46
N PHE A 125 13.52 -15.07 13.48
CA PHE A 125 13.94 -15.35 14.86
C PHE A 125 13.12 -16.40 15.60
N ARG A 126 11.97 -16.82 15.06
CA ARG A 126 11.13 -17.84 15.71
C ARG A 126 11.43 -19.25 15.20
N ASP A 127 10.97 -20.24 15.95
CA ASP A 127 11.02 -21.65 15.56
C ASP A 127 10.43 -21.85 14.15
N PRO A 128 10.97 -22.78 13.34
CA PRO A 128 12.02 -23.75 13.67
C PRO A 128 13.47 -23.25 13.56
N GLY A 129 13.72 -22.00 13.14
CA GLY A 129 15.08 -21.48 13.01
C GLY A 129 15.22 -20.24 12.14
N PHE A 130 16.46 -19.80 11.96
CA PHE A 130 16.78 -18.58 11.22
C PHE A 130 16.34 -18.65 9.74
N LEU A 131 15.65 -17.60 9.28
CA LEU A 131 15.03 -17.45 7.94
C LEU A 131 13.86 -18.39 7.63
N VAL A 132 13.56 -19.36 8.49
CA VAL A 132 12.52 -20.38 8.26
C VAL A 132 11.41 -20.36 9.29
N GLY A 133 11.44 -19.40 10.22
CA GLY A 133 10.51 -19.27 11.33
C GLY A 133 9.04 -19.19 10.91
N HIS A 134 8.15 -19.50 11.84
CA HIS A 134 6.70 -19.40 11.64
C HIS A 134 6.17 -18.06 12.17
N VAL A 135 5.23 -17.48 11.45
CA VAL A 135 4.55 -16.24 11.84
C VAL A 135 3.49 -16.55 12.88
N VAL A 136 3.38 -15.72 13.91
CA VAL A 136 2.35 -15.89 14.95
C VAL A 136 1.07 -15.20 14.50
N ASP A 137 0.04 -16.01 14.24
CA ASP A 137 -1.29 -15.52 13.86
C ASP A 137 -2.28 -15.82 14.98
N PHE A 138 -3.19 -14.89 15.24
CA PHE A 138 -4.08 -14.99 16.40
C PHE A 138 -5.46 -14.36 16.21
N ILE A 139 -5.72 -13.66 15.11
CA ILE A 139 -6.99 -12.98 14.84
C ILE A 139 -7.75 -13.80 13.81
N ASN A 140 -8.96 -14.22 14.17
CA ASN A 140 -9.83 -15.01 13.34
C ASN A 140 -11.19 -14.31 13.17
N THR A 141 -11.61 -14.08 11.92
CA THR A 141 -12.91 -13.49 11.56
C THR A 141 -13.69 -14.43 10.62
N PRO A 142 -14.35 -15.48 11.15
CA PRO A 142 -14.99 -16.53 10.35
C PRO A 142 -15.95 -16.01 9.27
N TRP A 143 -16.76 -15.01 9.58
CA TRP A 143 -17.75 -14.41 8.67
C TRP A 143 -17.14 -13.79 7.40
N MET A 144 -15.87 -13.40 7.42
CA MET A 144 -15.21 -12.72 6.28
C MET A 144 -14.94 -13.67 5.10
N TRP A 145 -14.95 -14.98 5.34
CA TRP A 145 -14.47 -15.99 4.39
C TRP A 145 -15.58 -16.66 3.58
N LEU A 146 -16.83 -16.20 3.70
CA LEU A 146 -17.98 -16.64 2.89
C LEU A 146 -18.13 -18.18 2.80
N GLY A 147 -17.86 -18.88 3.91
CA GLY A 147 -17.96 -20.36 3.99
C GLY A 147 -16.68 -21.12 3.61
N MET A 148 -15.60 -20.44 3.26
CA MET A 148 -14.27 -21.03 3.11
C MET A 148 -13.53 -21.12 4.45
N ASN A 149 -12.43 -21.87 4.48
CA ASN A 149 -11.55 -21.94 5.65
C ASN A 149 -11.03 -20.54 6.00
N PRO A 150 -11.19 -20.09 7.26
CA PRO A 150 -10.77 -18.76 7.64
C PRO A 150 -9.25 -18.64 7.64
N ALA A 151 -8.73 -17.57 7.01
CA ALA A 151 -7.34 -17.20 7.23
C ALA A 151 -7.25 -16.49 8.58
N ILE A 152 -6.38 -17.02 9.43
CA ILE A 152 -6.00 -16.40 10.69
C ILE A 152 -4.86 -15.45 10.38
N TYR A 153 -4.89 -14.25 10.95
CA TYR A 153 -3.94 -13.19 10.65
C TYR A 153 -3.50 -12.48 11.92
N ASN A 154 -2.61 -11.50 11.78
CA ASN A 154 -2.10 -10.69 12.88
C ASN A 154 -2.17 -9.19 12.58
N VAL A 155 -1.59 -8.37 13.46
CA VAL A 155 -1.57 -6.92 13.33
C VAL A 155 -0.72 -6.48 12.12
N ALA A 156 0.43 -7.11 11.90
CA ALA A 156 1.24 -6.86 10.71
C ALA A 156 0.46 -7.07 9.40
N ASP A 157 -0.33 -8.15 9.29
CA ASP A 157 -1.15 -8.42 8.09
C ASP A 157 -2.19 -7.34 7.83
N MET A 158 -2.83 -6.82 8.88
CA MET A 158 -3.78 -5.69 8.75
C MET A 158 -3.11 -4.47 8.13
N PHE A 159 -1.90 -4.12 8.59
CA PHE A 159 -1.14 -3.01 8.01
C PHE A 159 -0.69 -3.30 6.58
N ILE A 160 -0.23 -4.52 6.29
CA ILE A 160 0.15 -4.91 4.93
C ILE A 160 -1.03 -4.75 3.97
N VAL A 161 -2.19 -5.33 4.28
CA VAL A 161 -3.37 -5.29 3.40
C VAL A 161 -3.89 -3.86 3.25
N THR A 162 -4.11 -3.14 4.35
CA THR A 162 -4.67 -1.77 4.30
C THR A 162 -3.74 -0.79 3.60
N MET A 163 -2.42 -0.90 3.81
CA MET A 163 -1.47 -0.03 3.13
C MET A 163 -1.26 -0.44 1.68
N MET A 164 -1.39 -1.72 1.32
CA MET A 164 -1.35 -2.14 -0.08
C MET A 164 -2.54 -1.60 -0.87
N ILE A 165 -3.74 -1.60 -0.26
CA ILE A 165 -4.89 -0.88 -0.79
C ILE A 165 -4.58 0.62 -0.92
N GLY A 166 -3.95 1.22 0.10
CA GLY A 166 -3.51 2.63 0.05
C GLY A 166 -2.54 2.93 -1.10
N VAL A 167 -1.54 2.09 -1.34
CA VAL A 167 -0.60 2.19 -2.47
C VAL A 167 -1.37 2.08 -3.78
N ALA A 168 -2.24 1.08 -3.94
CA ALA A 168 -3.04 0.90 -5.15
C ALA A 168 -3.92 2.12 -5.42
N LEU A 169 -4.60 2.65 -4.41
CA LEU A 169 -5.40 3.87 -4.53
C LEU A 169 -4.55 5.08 -4.95
N LEU A 170 -3.38 5.29 -4.33
CA LEU A 170 -2.48 6.39 -4.68
C LEU A 170 -1.99 6.31 -6.13
N VAL A 171 -1.70 5.10 -6.60
CA VAL A 171 -1.33 4.83 -8.00
C VAL A 171 -2.51 5.10 -8.93
N LEU A 172 -3.70 4.59 -8.62
CA LEU A 172 -4.91 4.76 -9.44
C LEU A 172 -5.33 6.23 -9.59
N ILE A 173 -5.16 7.04 -8.55
CA ILE A 173 -5.44 8.49 -8.61
C ILE A 173 -4.27 9.32 -9.15
N GLY A 174 -3.20 8.67 -9.64
CA GLY A 174 -2.07 9.32 -10.31
C GLY A 174 -1.19 10.17 -9.39
N VAL A 175 -1.15 9.89 -8.07
CA VAL A 175 -0.29 10.64 -7.12
C VAL A 175 1.12 10.05 -7.15
N ARG A 176 2.07 10.82 -7.68
CA ARG A 176 3.47 10.43 -7.81
C ARG A 176 4.20 10.50 -6.46
N LEU A 177 5.33 9.80 -6.35
CA LEU A 177 6.14 9.71 -5.11
C LEU A 177 6.61 11.08 -4.58
N ASP A 178 6.70 12.08 -5.46
CA ASP A 178 7.05 13.46 -5.13
C ASP A 178 5.85 14.33 -4.71
N GLY A 179 4.63 13.84 -4.90
CA GLY A 179 3.37 14.51 -4.57
C GLY A 179 2.72 15.22 -5.76
N SER A 180 3.36 15.22 -6.94
CA SER A 180 2.73 15.70 -8.17
C SER A 180 1.62 14.74 -8.62
N ARG A 181 0.60 15.27 -9.32
CA ARG A 181 -0.46 14.47 -9.95
C ARG A 181 -0.21 14.42 -11.45
N GLU A 182 -0.41 13.27 -12.07
CA GLU A 182 -0.58 13.22 -13.52
C GLU A 182 -1.84 14.03 -13.86
N ARG A 183 -1.68 15.17 -14.55
CA ARG A 183 -2.82 15.81 -15.20
C ARG A 183 -3.30 14.85 -16.27
N GLY A 184 -4.52 14.34 -16.13
CA GLY A 184 -5.11 13.47 -17.15
C GLY A 184 -4.96 14.11 -18.53
N SER A 185 -4.41 13.37 -19.48
CA SER A 185 -4.37 13.71 -20.91
C SER A 185 -5.78 13.70 -21.54
N ALA A 186 -6.69 14.51 -21.01
CA ALA A 186 -8.02 14.72 -21.56
C ALA A 186 -8.27 16.23 -21.62
N GLY A 187 -7.86 16.86 -22.72
CA GLY A 187 -8.11 18.29 -22.95
C GLY A 187 -7.23 19.00 -23.97
N GLU A 188 -6.57 18.30 -24.91
CA GLU A 188 -5.82 18.98 -25.97
C GLU A 188 -5.94 18.22 -27.30
N SER A 189 -7.15 18.18 -27.86
CA SER A 189 -7.42 17.76 -29.25
C SER A 189 -8.81 18.27 -29.69
N THR A 190 -9.11 19.56 -29.59
CA THR A 190 -10.36 20.11 -30.20
C THR A 190 -10.27 21.57 -30.68
N VAL A 191 -9.08 22.17 -30.85
CA VAL A 191 -9.00 23.53 -31.41
C VAL A 191 -7.92 23.64 -32.49
N THR A 192 -8.02 22.86 -33.56
CA THR A 192 -7.39 23.22 -34.85
C THR A 192 -7.98 22.45 -36.04
N ALA A 193 -9.31 22.49 -36.26
CA ALA A 193 -9.88 22.08 -37.55
C ALA A 193 -11.35 22.54 -37.72
N SER A 194 -11.64 23.84 -37.58
CA SER A 194 -12.86 24.40 -38.19
C SER A 194 -12.73 25.91 -38.32
N ALA A 195 -12.17 26.34 -39.45
CA ALA A 195 -12.40 27.66 -40.02
C ALA A 195 -11.98 27.59 -41.49
N ALA A 196 -12.82 26.99 -42.31
CA ALA A 196 -12.91 27.37 -43.70
C ALA A 196 -13.96 28.49 -43.79
N PRO A 197 -13.68 29.57 -44.53
CA PRO A 197 -14.72 30.26 -45.25
C PRO A 197 -14.41 30.17 -46.75
N GLY A 198 -15.27 29.45 -47.47
CA GLY A 198 -15.52 29.77 -48.87
C GLY A 198 -16.62 30.82 -48.91
N GLU A 199 -16.40 31.91 -49.62
CA GLU A 199 -17.48 32.70 -50.22
C GLU A 199 -16.95 33.41 -51.47
N ASP A 200 -17.74 33.28 -52.54
CA ASP A 200 -17.60 33.81 -53.89
C ASP A 200 -17.48 35.35 -53.93
N ASP A 201 -16.89 35.92 -55.00
CA ASP A 201 -17.67 36.56 -56.07
C ASP A 201 -16.80 37.28 -57.12
N THR A 202 -17.27 37.22 -58.37
CA THR A 202 -17.14 38.17 -59.50
C THR A 202 -15.80 38.45 -60.22
N THR A 203 -15.75 37.98 -61.48
CA THR A 203 -15.62 38.76 -62.73
C THR A 203 -14.55 39.87 -62.84
N THR A 204 -13.60 39.72 -63.77
CA THR A 204 -13.29 40.73 -64.81
C THR A 204 -12.41 40.15 -65.92
N THR A 205 -12.99 40.11 -67.13
CA THR A 205 -12.32 40.06 -68.43
C THR A 205 -11.60 41.39 -68.69
N THR A 206 -10.29 41.43 -69.02
CA THR A 206 -9.70 42.21 -70.14
C THR A 206 -8.15 42.17 -70.24
N ARG A 207 -7.68 41.82 -71.46
CA ARG A 207 -6.63 42.43 -72.32
C ARG A 207 -5.15 42.61 -71.90
N GLU A 208 -4.31 42.26 -72.89
CA GLU A 208 -2.97 42.81 -73.28
C GLU A 208 -1.81 42.53 -72.29
N SER A 209 -0.62 42.09 -72.71
CA SER A 209 0.15 42.26 -73.96
C SER A 209 1.15 41.12 -74.15
#